data_AF-A0A848SYV7-F1
#
_entry.id   AF-A0A848SYV7-F1
#
_cell.length_a   1.000
_cell.length_b   1.000
_cell.length_c   1.000
_cell.angle_alpha   90.00
_cell.angle_beta   90.00
_cell.angle_gamma   90.00
#
_symmetry.space_group_name_H-M   'P 1'
#
loop_
_entity.id
_entity.type
_entity.pdbx_description
1 polymer ?
#
loop_
_entity_poly.entity_id
_entity_poly.type
_entity_poly.pdbx_seq_one_letter_code
_entity_poly.pdbx_strand_id
1 'polypeptide(L)'
;SSRYGARLLREHDSLEGLLRRAHRFVAAEPDGLLELSKELTRLFIERIDIDAIIAALALPKTDKKPGSLKALEKLAAHHGSDDAARTMMSPLFGIYDLRLADAHIGSSKIASGKTRAAVDDRSPAVTQGRQLLQSFVATINQIADTLT
;
A
#
# COMPACT_ATOMS: atom_id res chain seq x y z
N SER A 1 7.59 22.92 -2.44
CA SER A 1 8.53 21.90 -1.92
C SER A 1 8.17 21.59 -0.49
N SER A 2 8.00 20.30 -0.20
CA SER A 2 7.46 19.73 1.04
C SER A 2 8.53 19.63 2.13
N ARG A 3 8.07 19.42 3.38
CA ARG A 3 8.81 19.12 4.64
C ARG A 3 10.08 18.27 4.49
N TYR A 4 10.17 17.44 3.45
CA TYR A 4 11.24 16.47 3.22
C TYR A 4 12.22 16.83 2.09
N GLY A 5 12.12 18.03 1.50
CA GLY A 5 13.03 18.50 0.45
C GLY A 5 12.87 17.82 -0.92
N ALA A 6 12.13 16.71 -1.01
CA ALA A 6 11.81 15.97 -2.23
C ALA A 6 10.38 15.41 -2.18
N ARG A 7 9.87 14.97 -3.34
CA ARG A 7 8.61 14.21 -3.42
C ARG A 7 8.86 12.79 -2.90
N LEU A 8 7.99 12.31 -2.01
CA LEU A 8 8.05 10.92 -1.50
C LEU A 8 7.47 9.90 -2.49
N LEU A 9 6.79 10.36 -3.53
CA LEU A 9 6.26 9.53 -4.61
C LEU A 9 6.84 9.99 -5.95
N ARG A 10 7.26 9.03 -6.77
CA ARG A 10 7.67 9.23 -8.16
C ARG A 10 6.44 9.50 -9.04
N GLU A 11 6.64 10.22 -10.13
CA GLU A 11 5.63 10.36 -11.18
C GLU A 11 5.38 9.02 -11.87
N HIS A 12 4.18 8.87 -12.44
CA HIS A 12 3.83 7.69 -13.22
C HIS A 12 2.96 8.10 -14.42
N ASP A 13 3.47 7.90 -15.63
CA ASP A 13 2.87 8.41 -16.87
C ASP A 13 1.45 7.88 -17.15
N SER A 14 1.08 6.74 -16.57
CA SER A 14 -0.23 6.10 -16.74
C SER A 14 -1.14 6.22 -15.50
N LEU A 15 -0.91 7.21 -14.63
CA LEU A 15 -1.68 7.37 -13.38
C LEU A 15 -3.19 7.41 -13.63
N GLU A 16 -3.64 8.13 -14.65
CA GLU A 16 -5.04 8.23 -15.01
C GLU A 16 -5.64 6.88 -15.43
N GLY A 17 -4.87 6.07 -16.18
CA GLY A 17 -5.27 4.72 -16.57
C GLY A 17 -5.36 3.76 -15.39
N LEU A 18 -4.44 3.88 -14.43
CA LEU A 18 -4.45 3.10 -13.18
C LEU A 18 -5.68 3.46 -12.33
N LEU A 19 -6.00 4.75 -12.20
CA LEU A 19 -7.18 5.22 -11.46
C LEU A 19 -8.49 4.71 -12.08
N ARG A 20 -8.60 4.71 -13.41
CA ARG A 20 -9.77 4.14 -14.11
C ARG A 20 -10.00 2.67 -13.80
N ARG A 21 -8.93 1.87 -13.63
CA ARG A 21 -9.02 0.44 -13.33
C ARG A 21 -9.21 0.13 -11.85
N ALA A 22 -8.87 1.06 -10.96
CA ALA A 22 -9.01 0.89 -9.51
C ALA A 22 -10.45 1.13 -9.03
N HIS A 23 -11.40 0.30 -9.47
CA HIS A 23 -12.79 0.35 -9.03
C HIS A 23 -13.27 -0.97 -8.44
N ARG A 24 -14.21 -0.90 -7.49
CA ARG A 24 -14.71 -2.07 -6.74
C ARG A 24 -15.30 -3.19 -7.61
N PHE A 25 -15.81 -2.87 -8.80
CA PHE A 25 -16.45 -3.84 -9.68
C PHE A 25 -15.46 -4.82 -10.34
N VAL A 26 -14.15 -4.51 -10.37
CA VAL A 26 -13.14 -5.48 -10.84
C VAL A 26 -13.21 -6.76 -10.00
N ALA A 27 -13.51 -6.64 -8.70
CA ALA A 27 -13.59 -7.77 -7.79
C ALA A 27 -14.75 -8.74 -8.10
N ALA A 28 -15.68 -8.41 -9.00
CA ALA A 28 -16.73 -9.35 -9.43
C ALA A 28 -16.20 -10.45 -10.37
N GLU A 29 -15.06 -10.20 -11.03
CA GLU A 29 -14.42 -11.15 -11.93
C GLU A 29 -13.65 -12.23 -11.15
N PRO A 30 -13.38 -13.40 -11.77
CA PRO A 30 -12.43 -14.36 -11.23
C PRO A 30 -11.09 -13.68 -10.90
N ASP A 31 -10.58 -13.94 -9.69
CA ASP A 31 -9.36 -13.32 -9.15
C ASP A 31 -9.35 -11.77 -9.10
N GLY A 32 -10.50 -11.13 -9.33
CA GLY A 32 -10.61 -9.69 -9.49
C GLY A 32 -10.19 -8.88 -8.26
N LEU A 33 -10.27 -9.46 -7.06
CA LEU A 33 -9.74 -8.83 -5.85
C LEU A 33 -8.20 -8.76 -5.86
N LEU A 34 -7.53 -9.79 -6.41
CA LEU A 34 -6.08 -9.81 -6.56
C LEU A 34 -5.63 -8.82 -7.63
N GLU A 35 -6.34 -8.77 -8.76
CA GLU A 35 -6.09 -7.75 -9.80
C GLU A 35 -6.30 -6.33 -9.27
N LEU A 36 -7.36 -6.10 -8.47
CA LEU A 36 -7.53 -4.80 -7.81
C LEU A 36 -6.34 -4.46 -6.90
N SER A 37 -5.86 -5.41 -6.08
CA SER A 37 -4.69 -5.19 -5.20
C SER A 37 -3.41 -4.82 -5.96
N LYS A 38 -3.24 -5.36 -7.18
CA LYS A 38 -2.14 -5.08 -8.09
C LYS A 38 -2.22 -3.67 -8.67
N GLU A 39 -3.40 -3.23 -9.09
CA GLU A 39 -3.59 -1.85 -9.54
C GLU A 39 -3.34 -0.84 -8.39
N LEU A 40 -3.78 -1.15 -7.16
CA LEU A 40 -3.49 -0.31 -5.98
C LEU A 40 -1.99 -0.26 -5.63
N THR A 41 -1.29 -1.39 -5.79
CA THR A 41 0.17 -1.47 -5.59
C THR A 41 0.91 -0.57 -6.58
N ARG A 42 0.53 -0.60 -7.87
CA ARG A 42 1.05 0.29 -8.92
C ARG A 42 0.74 1.77 -8.67
N LEU A 43 -0.46 2.07 -8.17
CA LEU A 43 -0.92 3.43 -7.89
C LEU A 43 -0.11 4.14 -6.80
N PHE A 44 0.43 3.39 -5.84
CA PHE A 44 1.06 3.98 -4.66
C PHE A 44 2.38 3.30 -4.27
N ILE A 45 2.36 2.00 -3.96
CA ILE A 45 3.49 1.29 -3.35
C ILE A 45 4.73 1.30 -4.26
N GLU A 46 4.54 1.02 -5.55
CA GLU A 46 5.64 1.01 -6.54
C GLU A 46 6.18 2.41 -6.83
N ARG A 47 5.41 3.45 -6.53
CA ARG A 47 5.79 4.85 -6.70
C ARG A 47 6.55 5.41 -5.51
N ILE A 48 6.62 4.71 -4.38
CA ILE A 48 7.36 5.18 -3.19
C ILE A 48 8.83 5.40 -3.55
N ASP A 49 9.30 6.62 -3.32
CA ASP A 49 10.69 6.98 -3.51
C ASP A 49 11.52 6.69 -2.24
N ILE A 50 12.10 5.49 -2.22
CA ILE A 50 12.95 5.03 -1.11
C ILE A 50 14.13 5.98 -0.88
N ASP A 51 14.70 6.57 -1.92
CA ASP A 51 15.86 7.45 -1.77
C ASP A 51 15.46 8.79 -1.14
N ALA A 52 14.29 9.33 -1.49
CA ALA A 52 13.72 10.49 -0.82
C ALA A 52 13.44 10.21 0.66
N ILE A 53 12.92 9.02 1.01
CA ILE A 53 12.66 8.62 2.40
C ILE A 53 13.98 8.47 3.19
N ILE A 54 15.00 7.81 2.63
CA ILE A 54 16.30 7.65 3.28
C ILE A 54 16.93 9.02 3.56
N ALA A 55 16.86 9.93 2.59
CA ALA A 55 17.33 11.30 2.77
C ALA A 55 16.55 12.03 3.88
N ALA A 56 15.22 11.89 3.91
CA ALA A 56 14.36 12.49 4.92
C ALA A 56 14.66 12.03 6.36
N LEU A 57 15.04 10.76 6.53
CA LEU A 57 15.38 10.18 7.83
C LEU A 57 16.84 10.39 8.24
N ALA A 58 17.67 10.99 7.38
CA ALA A 58 19.12 11.09 7.57
C ALA A 58 19.78 9.75 7.94
N LEU A 59 19.24 8.63 7.44
CA LEU A 59 19.77 7.30 7.75
C LEU A 59 21.13 7.09 7.08
N PRO A 60 22.05 6.36 7.73
CA PRO A 60 23.28 5.93 7.09
C PRO A 60 22.96 5.19 5.79
N LYS A 61 23.69 5.48 4.72
CA LYS A 61 23.61 4.70 3.49
C LYS A 61 24.14 3.29 3.79
N THR A 62 23.23 2.34 3.97
CA THR A 62 23.56 0.92 4.07
C THR A 62 23.52 0.30 2.68
N ASP A 63 24.32 -0.75 2.45
CA ASP A 63 24.34 -1.45 1.14
C ASP A 63 22.99 -2.11 0.80
N LYS A 64 22.13 -2.33 1.80
CA LYS A 64 20.81 -2.95 1.63
C LYS A 64 19.69 -1.94 1.92
N LYS A 65 19.06 -1.43 0.86
CA LYS A 65 17.85 -0.62 0.96
C LYS A 65 16.68 -1.44 1.52
N PRO A 66 15.88 -0.91 2.44
CA PRO A 66 14.63 -1.55 2.86
C PRO A 66 13.63 -1.59 1.69
N GLY A 67 12.70 -2.54 1.72
CA GLY A 67 11.56 -2.53 0.78
C GLY A 67 10.67 -1.30 0.98
N SER A 68 10.00 -0.84 -0.08
CA SER A 68 9.23 0.43 -0.10
C SER A 68 8.30 0.62 1.10
N LEU A 69 7.48 -0.38 1.42
CA LEU A 69 6.56 -0.31 2.57
C LEU A 69 7.30 -0.20 3.91
N LYS A 70 8.43 -0.88 4.06
CA LYS A 70 9.24 -0.79 5.29
C LYS A 70 9.99 0.53 5.41
N ALA A 71 10.38 1.14 4.29
CA ALA A 71 10.90 2.50 4.29
C ALA A 71 9.82 3.49 4.78
N LEU A 72 8.61 3.40 4.22
CA LEU A 72 7.51 4.29 4.61
C LEU A 72 7.04 4.07 6.05
N GLU A 73 6.98 2.82 6.52
CA GLU A 73 6.68 2.50 7.93
C GLU A 73 7.69 3.14 8.89
N LYS A 74 8.99 3.09 8.56
CA LYS A 74 10.03 3.75 9.36
C LYS A 74 9.87 5.27 9.37
N LEU A 75 9.47 5.87 8.25
CA LEU A 75 9.20 7.30 8.18
C LEU A 75 7.99 7.69 9.04
N ALA A 76 6.90 6.92 9.01
CA ALA A 76 5.76 7.14 9.87
C ALA A 76 6.13 6.99 11.36
N ALA A 77 6.93 5.98 11.71
CA ALA A 77 7.41 5.76 13.08
C ALA A 77 8.26 6.93 13.60
N HIS A 78 9.05 7.56 12.73
CA HIS A 78 9.84 8.75 13.08
C HIS A 78 8.98 9.94 13.53
N HIS A 79 7.72 10.01 13.09
CA HIS A 79 6.76 11.04 13.48
C HIS A 79 5.77 10.60 14.56
N GLY A 80 5.90 9.38 15.07
CA GLY A 80 5.01 8.83 16.08
C GLY A 80 5.70 7.74 16.89
N SER A 81 5.09 6.57 16.95
CA SER A 81 5.69 5.39 17.56
C SER A 81 5.72 4.23 16.57
N ASP A 82 6.62 3.30 16.83
CA ASP A 82 6.73 2.04 16.10
C ASP A 82 5.40 1.28 16.04
N ASP A 83 4.67 1.20 17.14
CA ASP A 83 3.39 0.46 17.20
C ASP A 83 2.27 1.16 16.44
N ALA A 84 2.21 2.50 16.52
CA ALA A 84 1.26 3.28 15.73
C ALA A 84 1.53 3.13 14.24
N ALA A 85 2.80 3.20 13.82
CA ALA A 85 3.20 3.02 12.43
C ALA A 85 2.90 1.62 11.89
N ARG A 86 3.20 0.57 12.66
CA ARG A 86 2.88 -0.82 12.27
C ARG A 86 1.37 -1.03 12.08
N THR A 87 0.57 -0.49 12.99
CA THR A 87 -0.89 -0.57 12.94
C THR A 87 -1.43 0.16 11.70
N MET A 88 -1.01 1.41 11.51
CA MET A 88 -1.39 2.24 10.37
C MET A 88 -1.02 1.61 9.02
N MET A 89 0.19 1.05 8.91
CA MET A 89 0.72 0.47 7.68
C MET A 89 0.18 -0.93 7.37
N SER A 90 -0.46 -1.61 8.34
CA SER A 90 -0.89 -3.00 8.19
C SER A 90 -1.75 -3.24 6.94
N PRO A 91 -2.73 -2.38 6.58
CA PRO A 91 -3.52 -2.56 5.36
C PRO A 91 -2.72 -2.53 4.07
N LEU A 92 -1.72 -1.65 3.95
CA LEU A 92 -0.87 -1.59 2.74
C LEU A 92 -0.01 -2.85 2.58
N PHE A 93 0.49 -3.41 3.68
CA PHE A 93 1.15 -4.70 3.63
C PHE A 93 0.18 -5.84 3.28
N GLY A 94 -1.06 -5.78 3.77
CA GLY A 94 -2.11 -6.74 3.39
C GLY A 94 -2.42 -6.70 1.89
N ILE A 95 -2.56 -5.50 1.33
CA ILE A 95 -2.73 -5.27 -0.12
C ILE A 95 -1.53 -5.84 -0.90
N TYR A 96 -0.32 -5.64 -0.40
CA TYR A 96 0.88 -6.19 -1.02
C TYR A 96 0.94 -7.73 -0.93
N ASP A 97 0.51 -8.33 0.19
CA ASP A 97 0.39 -9.78 0.32
C ASP A 97 -0.62 -10.35 -0.70
N LEU A 98 -1.75 -9.67 -0.94
CA LEU A 98 -2.70 -10.04 -2.00
C LEU A 98 -2.07 -9.95 -3.39
N ARG A 99 -1.30 -8.89 -3.67
CA ARG A 99 -0.57 -8.76 -4.93
C ARG A 99 0.43 -9.90 -5.12
N LEU A 100 1.11 -10.34 -4.07
CA LEU A 100 2.06 -11.46 -4.18
C LEU A 100 1.36 -12.80 -4.40
N ALA A 101 0.13 -12.97 -3.89
CA ALA A 101 -0.67 -14.18 -4.08
C ALA A 101 -1.14 -14.37 -5.54
N ASP A 102 -1.29 -13.30 -6.31
CA ASP A 102 -1.53 -13.38 -7.76
C ASP A 102 -0.38 -14.08 -8.50
N ALA A 103 0.86 -13.91 -8.02
CA ALA A 103 2.03 -14.46 -8.68
C ALA A 103 2.32 -15.93 -8.31
N HIS A 104 1.77 -16.43 -7.19
CA HIS A 104 1.97 -17.78 -6.67
C HIS A 104 0.71 -18.22 -5.92
N ILE A 105 0.15 -19.39 -6.26
CA ILE A 105 -1.06 -20.01 -5.66
C ILE A 105 -0.84 -20.30 -4.15
N GLY A 106 -0.74 -19.27 -3.33
CA GLY A 106 -0.47 -19.33 -1.91
C GLY A 106 -1.71 -18.89 -1.14
N SER A 107 -2.58 -19.84 -0.80
CA SER A 107 -3.82 -19.59 -0.04
C SER A 107 -3.58 -18.84 1.28
N SER A 108 -2.42 -19.04 1.91
CA SER A 108 -2.03 -18.34 3.15
C SER A 108 -1.80 -16.84 2.96
N LYS A 109 -1.27 -16.41 1.80
CA LYS A 109 -1.09 -14.99 1.47
C LYS A 109 -2.40 -14.29 1.19
N ILE A 110 -3.37 -15.00 0.59
CA ILE A 110 -4.73 -14.47 0.37
C ILE A 110 -5.40 -14.23 1.72
N ALA A 111 -5.43 -15.22 2.62
CA ALA A 111 -6.09 -15.10 3.93
C ALA A 111 -5.44 -14.00 4.80
N SER A 112 -4.11 -13.96 4.85
CA SER A 112 -3.37 -12.93 5.58
C SER A 112 -3.62 -11.53 4.99
N GLY A 113 -3.56 -11.42 3.65
CA GLY A 113 -3.78 -10.17 2.93
C GLY A 113 -5.17 -9.59 3.17
N LYS A 114 -6.22 -10.41 3.08
CA LYS A 114 -7.61 -10.01 3.37
C LYS A 114 -7.76 -9.54 4.82
N THR A 115 -7.25 -10.31 5.78
CA THR A 115 -7.33 -9.97 7.21
C THR A 115 -6.68 -8.63 7.49
N ARG A 116 -5.45 -8.40 7.01
CA ARG A 116 -4.70 -7.17 7.25
C ARG A 116 -5.32 -5.95 6.54
N ALA A 117 -5.90 -6.16 5.37
CA ALA A 117 -6.61 -5.12 4.62
C ALA A 117 -8.08 -4.94 5.04
N ALA A 118 -8.51 -5.59 6.13
CA ALA A 118 -9.88 -5.54 6.65
C ALA A 118 -10.97 -5.92 5.61
N VAL A 119 -10.69 -6.94 4.79
CA VAL A 119 -11.63 -7.52 3.83
C VAL A 119 -12.28 -8.76 4.42
N ASP A 120 -13.61 -8.78 4.47
CA ASP A 120 -14.39 -9.93 4.95
C ASP A 120 -14.64 -10.91 3.81
N ASP A 121 -14.09 -12.13 3.91
CA ASP A 121 -14.17 -13.13 2.83
C ASP A 121 -15.60 -13.65 2.58
N ARG A 122 -16.50 -13.45 3.55
CA ARG A 122 -17.92 -13.85 3.48
C ARG A 122 -18.78 -12.81 2.78
N SER A 123 -18.25 -11.61 2.56
CA SER A 123 -18.97 -10.53 1.88
C SER A 123 -19.04 -10.79 0.36
N PRO A 124 -20.06 -10.27 -0.35
CA PRO A 124 -20.09 -10.31 -1.81
C PRO A 124 -18.82 -9.72 -2.43
N ALA A 125 -18.39 -10.24 -3.59
CA ALA A 125 -17.08 -9.89 -4.15
C ALA A 125 -16.91 -8.38 -4.44
N VAL A 126 -17.96 -7.72 -4.95
CA VAL A 126 -17.97 -6.24 -5.12
C VAL A 126 -17.84 -5.50 -3.78
N THR A 127 -18.40 -6.05 -2.70
CA THR A 127 -18.25 -5.51 -1.34
C THR A 127 -16.83 -5.69 -0.84
N GLN A 128 -16.19 -6.84 -1.11
CA GLN A 128 -14.76 -7.05 -0.82
C GLN A 128 -13.88 -6.03 -1.57
N GLY A 129 -14.16 -5.77 -2.84
CA GLY A 129 -13.47 -4.73 -3.62
C GLY A 129 -13.64 -3.33 -3.04
N ARG A 130 -14.85 -2.99 -2.54
CA ARG A 130 -15.09 -1.73 -1.82
C ARG A 130 -14.28 -1.67 -0.52
N GLN A 131 -14.29 -2.71 0.30
CA GLN A 131 -13.53 -2.76 1.56
C GLN A 131 -12.04 -2.54 1.32
N LEU A 132 -11.47 -3.20 0.30
CA LEU A 132 -10.06 -3.05 -0.07
C LEU A 132 -9.72 -1.59 -0.44
N LEU A 133 -10.56 -0.94 -1.26
CA LEU A 133 -10.40 0.46 -1.63
C LEU A 133 -10.54 1.40 -0.43
N GLN A 134 -11.51 1.15 0.45
CA GLN A 134 -11.72 1.96 1.65
C GLN A 134 -10.51 1.89 2.58
N SER A 135 -10.00 0.69 2.84
CA SER A 135 -8.78 0.48 3.63
C SER A 135 -7.58 1.19 3.01
N PHE A 136 -7.40 1.06 1.69
CA PHE A 136 -6.32 1.74 0.97
C PHE A 136 -6.36 3.26 1.11
N VAL A 137 -7.52 3.88 0.83
CA VAL A 137 -7.70 5.34 0.90
C VAL A 137 -7.57 5.83 2.34
N ALA A 138 -8.18 5.14 3.31
CA ALA A 138 -8.09 5.51 4.72
C ALA A 138 -6.64 5.47 5.21
N THR A 139 -5.87 4.43 4.85
CA THR A 139 -4.45 4.34 5.22
C THR A 139 -3.62 5.44 4.57
N ILE A 140 -3.83 5.76 3.28
CA ILE A 140 -3.11 6.85 2.62
C ILE A 140 -3.39 8.19 3.29
N ASN A 141 -4.64 8.47 3.66
CA ASN A 141 -5.00 9.70 4.37
C ASN A 141 -4.32 9.76 5.75
N GLN A 142 -4.32 8.66 6.52
CA GLN A 142 -3.61 8.61 7.81
C GLN A 142 -2.10 8.84 7.67
N ILE A 143 -1.48 8.28 6.63
CA ILE A 143 -0.07 8.52 6.32
C ILE A 143 0.13 10.00 5.97
N ALA A 144 -0.71 10.57 5.12
CA ALA A 144 -0.62 11.98 4.75
C ALA A 144 -0.70 12.87 6.00
N ASP A 145 -1.69 12.66 6.88
CA ASP A 145 -1.86 13.41 8.12
C ASP A 145 -0.66 13.29 9.06
N THR A 146 -0.03 12.10 9.13
CA THR A 146 1.15 11.84 9.96
C THR A 146 2.42 12.53 9.41
N LEU A 147 2.52 12.66 8.08
CA LEU A 147 3.70 13.18 7.39
C LEU A 147 3.61 14.66 7.03
N THR A 148 2.43 15.28 7.10
CA THR A 148 2.27 16.75 7.04
C THR A 148 2.63 17.42 8.36
#